data_AF-A0A9W7EJP7-F1
#
_entry.id   AF-A0A9W7EJP7-F1
#
_cell.length_a   1.000
_cell.length_b   1.000
_cell.length_c   1.000
_cell.angle_alpha   90.00
_cell.angle_beta   90.00
_cell.angle_gamma   90.00
#
_symmetry.space_group_name_H-M   'P 1'
#
loop_
_entity.id
_entity.type
_entity.pdbx_description
1 polymer ?
#
loop_
_entity_poly.entity_id
_entity_poly.type
_entity_poly.pdbx_seq_one_letter_code
_entity_poly.pdbx_strand_id
1 'polypeptide(L)' 'SACPSRAKGGALGTFKPGQMVKEFNEVVFNDEVGVVHGPIKTQFGYHLIMIDER' A
#
# COMPACT_ATOMS: atom_id res chain seq x y z
N SER A 1 8.66 10.35 4.39
CA SER A 1 7.33 9.71 4.36
C SER A 1 6.57 9.99 5.65
N ALA A 2 5.49 10.79 5.64
CA ALA A 2 4.71 11.19 6.84
C ALA A 2 3.87 10.07 7.49
N CYS A 3 3.89 8.85 6.94
CA CYS A 3 3.10 7.74 7.46
C CYS A 3 3.76 7.06 8.69
N PRO A 4 2.95 6.54 9.63
CA PRO A 4 3.43 5.82 10.82
C PRO A 4 4.23 4.54 10.50
N SER A 5 4.19 4.02 9.26
CA SER A 5 5.05 2.93 8.80
C SER A 5 6.52 3.33 8.62
N ARG A 6 6.88 4.62 8.79
CA ARG A 6 8.27 5.10 8.68
C ARG A 6 9.24 4.34 9.59
N ALA A 7 8.79 3.93 10.78
CA ALA A 7 9.61 3.16 11.72
C ALA A 7 10.01 1.77 11.18
N LYS A 8 9.28 1.25 10.17
CA LYS A 8 9.55 -0.03 9.49
C LYS A 8 9.97 0.17 8.02
N GLY A 9 10.53 1.33 7.67
CA GLY A 9 10.97 1.62 6.30
C GLY A 9 9.84 1.77 5.28
N GLY A 10 8.58 1.95 5.73
CA GLY A 10 7.42 2.02 4.85
C GLY A 10 6.61 0.71 4.78
N ALA A 11 7.12 -0.38 5.35
CA ALA A 11 6.43 -1.67 5.35
C ALA A 11 5.12 -1.61 6.15
N LEU A 12 4.02 -1.96 5.48
CA LEU A 12 2.69 -2.05 6.09
C LEU A 12 2.40 -3.44 6.69
N GLY A 13 3.28 -4.42 6.42
CA GLY A 13 3.07 -5.82 6.80
C GLY A 13 2.01 -6.51 5.93
N THR A 14 1.68 -7.75 6.29
CA THR A 14 0.64 -8.52 5.60
C THR A 14 -0.72 -8.15 6.16
N PHE A 15 -1.68 -7.88 5.28
CA PHE A 15 -3.06 -7.57 5.66
C PHE A 15 -4.05 -8.31 4.76
N LYS A 16 -5.26 -8.52 5.26
CA LYS A 16 -6.35 -9.18 4.54
C LYS A 16 -7.21 -8.17 3.76
N PRO A 17 -7.96 -8.63 2.74
CA PRO A 17 -8.95 -7.79 2.07
C PRO A 17 -9.87 -7.08 3.07
N GLY A 18 -10.06 -5.78 2.91
CA GLY A 18 -10.91 -4.96 3.79
C GLY A 18 -10.23 -4.38 5.04
N GLN A 19 -8.96 -4.69 5.32
CA GLN A 19 -8.23 -4.11 6.46
C GLN A 19 -7.61 -2.73 6.15
N MET A 20 -7.41 -2.41 4.88
CA MET A 20 -6.90 -1.13 4.40
C MET A 20 -7.98 -0.34 3.66
N VAL A 21 -7.72 0.94 3.39
CA VAL A 21 -8.58 1.78 2.56
C VAL A 21 -8.81 1.13 1.19
N LYS A 22 -9.95 1.42 0.59
CA LYS A 22 -10.42 0.74 -0.63
C LYS A 22 -9.39 0.84 -1.76
N GLU A 23 -8.77 2.02 -1.91
CA GLU A 23 -7.76 2.31 -2.91
C GLU A 23 -6.51 1.42 -2.76
N PHE A 24 -6.14 1.07 -1.52
CA PHE A 24 -5.01 0.18 -1.24
C PHE A 24 -5.38 -1.28 -1.52
N ASN A 25 -6.58 -1.71 -1.11
CA ASN A 25 -7.05 -3.06 -1.38
C ASN A 25 -7.12 -3.34 -2.89
N GLU A 26 -7.68 -2.41 -3.67
CA GLU A 26 -7.83 -2.61 -5.11
C GLU A 26 -6.48 -2.82 -5.79
N VAL A 27 -5.46 -2.02 -5.46
CA VAL A 27 -4.13 -2.17 -6.05
C VAL A 27 -3.43 -3.43 -5.57
N VAL A 28 -3.47 -3.72 -4.28
CA VAL A 28 -2.75 -4.88 -3.70
C VAL A 28 -3.32 -6.21 -4.19
N PHE A 29 -4.63 -6.29 -4.38
CA PHE A 29 -5.31 -7.53 -4.79
C PHE A 29 -5.50 -7.66 -6.30
N ASN A 30 -5.50 -6.57 -7.08
CA ASN A 30 -5.65 -6.64 -8.54
C ASN A 30 -4.30 -6.55 -9.29
N ASP A 31 -3.33 -5.80 -8.80
CA ASP A 31 -2.11 -5.49 -9.56
C ASP A 31 -0.95 -6.45 -9.27
N GLU A 32 0.10 -6.36 -10.09
CA GLU A 32 1.25 -7.27 -10.09
C GLU A 32 2.16 -7.13 -8.86
N VAL A 33 2.63 -8.27 -8.36
CA VAL A 33 3.62 -8.40 -7.29
C VAL A 33 5.01 -7.98 -7.81
N GLY A 34 5.79 -7.29 -6.98
CA GLY A 34 7.16 -6.86 -7.30
C GLY A 34 7.27 -5.56 -8.10
N VAL A 35 6.15 -4.86 -8.34
CA VAL A 35 6.10 -3.58 -9.06
C VAL A 35 5.66 -2.46 -8.12
N VAL A 36 6.19 -1.26 -8.34
CA VAL A 36 5.77 -0.05 -7.63
C VAL A 36 4.56 0.57 -8.34
N HIS A 37 3.44 0.63 -7.64
CA HIS A 37 2.18 1.19 -8.08
C HIS A 37 1.94 2.58 -7.46
N GLY A 38 1.50 3.54 -8.27
CA GLY A 38 1.10 4.88 -7.81
C GLY A 38 1.56 6.02 -8.74
N PRO A 39 1.36 7.28 -8.33
CA PRO A 39 0.92 7.75 -7.01
C PRO A 39 -0.58 7.58 -6.77
N ILE A 40 -0.93 6.93 -5.66
CA ILE A 40 -2.32 6.72 -5.24
C ILE A 40 -2.73 7.81 -4.27
N LYS A 41 -3.79 8.54 -4.61
CA LYS A 41 -4.35 9.57 -3.75
C LYS A 41 -5.31 8.93 -2.76
N THR A 42 -5.08 9.15 -1.47
CA THR A 42 -6.02 8.82 -0.40
C THR A 42 -6.30 10.05 0.45
N GLN A 43 -7.21 9.92 1.41
CA GLN A 43 -7.46 10.97 2.42
C GLN A 43 -6.21 11.34 3.23
N PHE A 44 -5.17 10.50 3.25
CA PHE A 44 -3.92 10.72 3.97
C PHE A 44 -2.81 11.34 3.10
N GLY A 45 -3.08 11.59 1.82
CA GLY A 45 -2.14 12.16 0.87
C GLY A 45 -1.85 11.23 -0.31
N TYR A 46 -0.64 11.32 -0.87
CA TYR A 46 -0.21 10.47 -1.97
C TYR A 46 0.71 9.36 -1.48
N HIS A 47 0.49 8.16 -2.00
CA HIS A 47 1.22 6.96 -1.60
C HIS A 47 1.72 6.21 -2.82
N LEU A 48 2.92 5.64 -2.71
CA LEU A 48 3.43 4.61 -3.61
C LEU A 48 3.29 3.28 -2.87
N ILE A 49 2.78 2.27 -3.56
CA ILE A 49 2.51 0.94 -3.03
C ILE A 49 3.39 -0.04 -3.78
N MET A 50 4.08 -0.91 -3.07
CA MET A 50 4.79 -2.03 -3.68
C MET A 50 4.29 -3.29 -3.00
N ILE A 51 3.96 -4.30 -3.80
CA ILE A 51 3.47 -5.57 -3.29
C ILE A 51 4.69 -6.49 -3.24
N ASP A 52 5.20 -6.80 -2.05
CA ASP A 52 6.36 -7.69 -1.88
C ASP A 52 5.96 -9.15 -2.16
N GLU A 53 4.91 -9.64 -1.50
CA GLU A 53 4.45 -11.03 -1.54
C GLU A 53 2.91 -11.09 -1.35
N ARG A 54 2.25 -12.17 -1.81
CA ARG A 54 0.79 -12.39 -1.71
C ARG A 54 0.44 -13.51 -0.72
#